data_AF-A0A7V5C250-F1
#
_entry.id   AF-A0A7V5C250-F1
#
_cell.length_a   1.000
_cell.length_b   1.000
_cell.length_c   1.000
_cell.angle_alpha   90.00
_cell.angle_beta   90.00
_cell.angle_gamma   90.00
#
_symmetry.space_group_name_H-M   'P 1'
#
loop_
_entity.id
_entity.type
_entity.pdbx_description
1 polymer ?
#
loop_
_entity_poly.entity_id
_entity_poly.type
_entity_poly.pdbx_seq_one_letter_code
_entity_poly.pdbx_strand_id
1 'polypeptide(L)'
;MPPSTEVVLTDEGIQAGGTWVYFGMREEETMEAVTAVLGDPEVDSGWIDALSSPFGVCPPPLVRVVEWGGFSLYFTQADSDFWLGGVRHFFSYEYVGAPPEFATDRGIRIGSTVAELEAAYGGPRFELIESPLDPAVGFWSYDLAEWTGMWGFTTGTDPSEIVVSINGGRGCGE
;
A
#
# COMPACT_ATOMS: atom_id res chain seq x y z
N MET A 1 21.82 -13.58 3.04
CA MET A 1 21.20 -12.57 3.93
C MET A 1 20.36 -13.34 4.95
N PRO A 2 20.32 -12.95 6.23
CA PRO A 2 19.34 -13.52 7.14
C PRO A 2 17.93 -13.22 6.60
N PRO A 3 16.93 -14.08 6.85
CA PRO A 3 15.56 -13.74 6.49
C PRO A 3 15.18 -12.45 7.25
N SER A 4 14.76 -11.41 6.53
CA SER A 4 14.14 -10.26 7.16
C SER A 4 12.93 -10.77 7.95
N THR A 5 12.71 -10.26 9.16
CA THR A 5 11.53 -10.56 9.98
C THR A 5 10.56 -9.37 9.95
N GLU A 6 10.60 -8.62 8.85
CA GLU A 6 9.93 -7.34 8.69
C GLU A 6 9.16 -7.34 7.39
N VAL A 7 8.13 -6.51 7.30
CA VAL A 7 7.42 -6.22 6.05
C VAL A 7 8.12 -5.06 5.34
N VAL A 8 8.45 -5.26 4.07
CA VAL A 8 9.04 -4.23 3.20
C VAL A 8 8.02 -3.85 2.13
N LEU A 9 7.81 -2.55 1.95
CA LEU A 9 6.83 -1.99 1.01
C LEU A 9 7.45 -1.78 -0.39
N THR A 10 6.72 -2.11 -1.46
CA THR A 10 7.25 -2.08 -2.84
C THR A 10 6.16 -1.71 -3.86
N ASP A 11 6.57 -1.33 -5.06
CA ASP A 11 5.69 -1.04 -6.20
C ASP A 11 4.98 -2.26 -6.81
N GLU A 12 5.40 -3.47 -6.45
CA GLU A 12 4.78 -4.72 -6.92
C GLU A 12 3.98 -5.45 -5.82
N GLY A 13 3.95 -4.92 -4.60
CA GLY A 13 3.31 -5.52 -3.44
C GLY A 13 4.14 -5.33 -2.17
N ILE A 14 4.31 -6.39 -1.38
CA ILE A 14 5.12 -6.36 -0.17
C ILE A 14 6.04 -7.58 -0.08
N GLN A 15 7.16 -7.45 0.62
CA GLN A 15 7.95 -8.59 1.07
C GLN A 15 7.65 -8.82 2.55
N ALA A 16 6.92 -9.89 2.86
CA ALA A 16 6.64 -10.32 4.22
C ALA A 16 7.76 -11.26 4.69
N GLY A 17 8.78 -10.69 5.32
CA GLY A 17 9.96 -11.40 5.77
C GLY A 17 10.72 -12.10 4.65
N GLY A 18 10.66 -13.43 4.60
CA GLY A 18 11.28 -14.23 3.53
C GLY A 18 10.41 -14.43 2.29
N THR A 19 9.16 -14.01 2.32
CA THR A 19 8.14 -14.33 1.30
C THR A 19 7.75 -13.09 0.52
N TRP A 20 7.76 -13.18 -0.81
CA TRP A 20 7.21 -12.15 -1.68
C TRP A 20 5.69 -12.30 -1.78
N VAL A 21 4.99 -11.20 -1.58
CA VAL A 21 3.53 -11.08 -1.68
C VAL A 21 3.22 -10.02 -2.74
N TYR A 22 2.99 -10.47 -3.95
CA TYR A 22 2.69 -9.61 -5.10
C TYR A 22 1.23 -9.17 -5.12
N PHE A 23 0.94 -8.00 -5.69
CA PHE A 23 -0.42 -7.69 -6.12
C PHE A 23 -0.94 -8.81 -7.04
N GLY A 24 -2.20 -9.20 -6.84
CA GLY A 24 -2.78 -10.38 -7.45
C GLY A 24 -2.53 -11.68 -6.70
N MET A 25 -1.72 -11.73 -5.64
CA MET A 25 -1.61 -12.96 -4.85
C MET A 25 -2.94 -13.31 -4.16
N ARG A 26 -3.23 -14.61 -4.04
CA ARG A 26 -4.48 -15.06 -3.41
C ARG A 26 -4.55 -14.61 -1.96
N GLU A 27 -5.76 -14.24 -1.54
CA GLU A 27 -6.02 -13.75 -0.18
C GLU A 27 -5.46 -14.68 0.91
N GLU A 28 -5.70 -15.99 0.81
CA GLU A 28 -5.23 -16.96 1.81
C GLU A 28 -3.70 -17.03 1.88
N GLU A 29 -3.02 -17.04 0.73
CA GLU A 29 -1.55 -17.10 0.64
C GLU A 29 -0.92 -15.81 1.19
N THR A 30 -1.50 -14.65 0.85
CA THR A 30 -1.09 -13.35 1.39
C THR A 30 -1.27 -13.30 2.92
N MET A 31 -2.43 -13.71 3.42
CA MET A 31 -2.73 -13.68 4.85
C MET A 31 -1.82 -14.62 5.63
N GLU A 32 -1.53 -15.81 5.12
CA GLU A 32 -0.56 -16.73 5.73
C GLU A 32 0.83 -16.09 5.83
N ALA A 33 1.32 -15.49 4.74
CA ALA A 33 2.64 -14.86 4.72
C ALA A 33 2.75 -13.66 5.68
N VAL A 34 1.74 -12.80 5.72
CA VAL A 34 1.78 -11.57 6.52
C VAL A 34 1.57 -11.86 8.01
N THR A 35 0.61 -12.72 8.36
CA THR A 35 0.36 -13.09 9.77
C THR A 35 1.53 -13.87 10.37
N ALA A 36 2.30 -14.59 9.57
CA ALA A 36 3.53 -15.24 10.04
C ALA A 36 4.60 -14.23 10.51
N VAL A 37 4.55 -12.98 10.02
CA VAL A 37 5.49 -11.92 10.39
C VAL A 37 4.91 -10.96 11.43
N LEU A 38 3.68 -10.50 11.20
CA LEU A 38 3.03 -9.46 12.02
C LEU A 38 2.17 -10.02 13.16
N GLY A 39 1.87 -11.32 13.15
CA GLY A 39 0.88 -11.92 14.04
C GLY A 39 -0.55 -11.65 13.61
N ASP A 40 -1.49 -11.85 14.54
CA ASP A 40 -2.92 -11.65 14.28
C ASP A 40 -3.24 -10.18 13.99
N PRO A 41 -4.15 -9.88 13.04
CA PRO A 41 -4.58 -8.53 12.77
C PRO A 41 -5.43 -7.96 13.91
N GLU A 42 -5.38 -6.64 14.08
CA GLU A 42 -6.20 -5.91 15.04
C GLU A 42 -7.65 -5.77 14.53
N VAL A 43 -7.80 -5.58 13.23
CA VAL A 43 -9.08 -5.46 12.54
C VAL A 43 -9.08 -6.36 11.32
N ASP A 44 -10.19 -7.09 11.14
CA ASP A 44 -10.50 -7.82 9.93
C ASP A 44 -11.97 -7.60 9.62
N SER A 45 -12.25 -6.89 8.52
CA SER A 45 -13.64 -6.59 8.14
C SER A 45 -14.42 -7.83 7.71
N GLY A 46 -13.72 -8.92 7.39
CA GLY A 46 -14.25 -9.96 6.53
C GLY A 46 -14.62 -9.43 5.15
N TRP A 47 -15.30 -10.23 4.35
CA TRP A 47 -15.78 -9.82 3.04
C TRP A 47 -17.10 -9.05 3.15
N ILE A 48 -17.06 -7.77 2.78
CA ILE A 48 -18.20 -6.86 2.78
C ILE A 48 -18.48 -6.36 1.36
N ASP A 49 -19.68 -5.79 1.18
CA ASP A 49 -20.06 -5.15 -0.08
C ASP A 49 -19.16 -3.93 -0.36
N ALA A 50 -18.49 -3.94 -1.52
CA ALA A 50 -17.48 -2.93 -1.84
C ALA A 50 -18.05 -1.51 -2.01
N LEU A 51 -19.33 -1.39 -2.38
CA LEU A 51 -20.02 -0.11 -2.55
C LEU A 51 -20.52 0.47 -1.22
N SER A 52 -20.61 -0.37 -0.19
CA SER A 52 -21.03 0.00 1.16
C SER A 52 -19.86 -0.01 2.16
N SER A 53 -18.63 -0.10 1.64
CA SER A 53 -17.41 -0.18 2.44
C SER A 53 -17.19 1.13 3.22
N PRO A 54 -16.91 1.06 4.53
CA PRO A 54 -16.55 2.25 5.32
C PRO A 54 -15.19 2.83 4.94
N PHE A 55 -14.40 2.11 4.14
CA PHE A 55 -13.05 2.47 3.70
C PHE A 55 -13.03 3.21 2.34
N GLY A 56 -14.19 3.64 1.85
CA GLY A 56 -14.36 4.26 0.54
C GLY A 56 -14.91 3.30 -0.52
N VAL A 57 -15.11 3.81 -1.73
CA VAL A 57 -15.67 3.00 -2.84
C VAL A 57 -14.55 2.13 -3.40
N CYS A 58 -14.58 0.85 -3.05
CA CYS A 58 -13.61 -0.13 -3.53
C CYS A 58 -14.14 -0.84 -4.81
N PRO A 59 -13.27 -1.52 -5.57
CA PRO A 59 -13.69 -2.29 -6.74
C PRO A 59 -14.75 -3.36 -6.38
N PRO A 60 -15.94 -3.35 -7.01
CA PRO A 60 -17.02 -4.31 -6.74
C PRO A 60 -16.69 -5.71 -7.26
N PRO A 61 -17.28 -6.79 -6.70
CA PRO A 61 -18.44 -6.77 -5.80
C PRO A 61 -18.10 -6.76 -4.30
N LEU A 62 -16.99 -7.37 -3.90
CA LEU A 62 -16.62 -7.55 -2.50
C LEU A 62 -15.22 -7.02 -2.22
N VAL A 63 -15.06 -6.47 -1.03
CA VAL A 63 -13.78 -6.06 -0.48
C VAL A 63 -13.59 -6.66 0.90
N ARG A 64 -12.34 -6.90 1.28
CA ARG A 64 -11.94 -7.17 2.65
C ARG A 64 -10.73 -6.31 2.99
N VAL A 65 -10.74 -5.74 4.19
CA VAL A 65 -9.65 -4.92 4.72
C VAL A 65 -9.17 -5.55 6.02
N VAL A 66 -7.86 -5.66 6.15
CA VAL A 66 -7.21 -6.25 7.32
C VAL A 66 -6.11 -5.31 7.81
N GLU A 67 -6.08 -5.01 9.11
CA GLU A 67 -5.27 -3.92 9.66
C GLU A 67 -4.36 -4.39 10.82
N TRP A 68 -3.15 -3.83 10.85
CA TRP A 68 -2.18 -3.91 11.94
C TRP A 68 -1.73 -2.48 12.28
N GLY A 69 -2.41 -1.84 13.24
CA GLY A 69 -2.13 -0.47 13.64
C GLY A 69 -2.24 0.51 12.47
N GLY A 70 -1.10 1.02 11.98
CA GLY A 70 -1.05 1.98 10.88
C GLY A 70 -1.04 1.38 9.47
N PHE A 71 -1.11 0.06 9.34
CA PHE A 71 -0.97 -0.65 8.07
C PHE A 71 -2.18 -1.49 7.74
N SER A 72 -2.72 -1.29 6.53
CA SER A 72 -3.92 -1.96 6.05
C SER A 72 -3.64 -2.69 4.74
N LEU A 73 -4.12 -3.92 4.64
CA LEU A 73 -4.14 -4.71 3.41
C LEU A 73 -5.56 -4.77 2.86
N TYR A 74 -5.68 -4.55 1.57
CA TYR A 74 -6.93 -4.55 0.85
C TYR A 74 -6.97 -5.73 -0.12
N PHE A 75 -8.09 -6.46 -0.05
CA PHE A 75 -8.40 -7.60 -0.89
C PHE A 75 -9.68 -7.33 -1.66
N THR A 76 -9.71 -7.75 -2.93
CA THR A 76 -10.88 -7.59 -3.79
C THR A 76 -11.28 -8.92 -4.42
N GLN A 77 -12.54 -9.01 -4.83
CA GLN A 77 -13.07 -10.03 -5.72
C GLN A 77 -13.42 -9.47 -7.10
N ALA A 78 -13.04 -8.24 -7.40
CA ALA A 78 -13.21 -7.65 -8.73
C ALA A 78 -12.34 -8.35 -9.77
N ASP A 79 -12.66 -8.14 -11.04
CA ASP A 79 -11.73 -8.44 -12.12
C ASP A 79 -10.57 -7.43 -12.08
N SER A 80 -9.35 -7.92 -12.29
CA SER A 80 -8.12 -7.16 -12.36
C SER A 80 -7.21 -7.71 -13.47
N ASP A 81 -6.08 -7.05 -13.71
CA ASP A 81 -5.07 -7.56 -14.65
C ASP A 81 -4.49 -8.93 -14.24
N PHE A 82 -4.63 -9.30 -12.97
CA PHE A 82 -4.13 -10.57 -12.43
C PHE A 82 -5.16 -11.69 -12.52
N TRP A 83 -6.43 -11.39 -12.30
CA TRP A 83 -7.50 -12.37 -12.25
C TRP A 83 -8.78 -11.89 -12.89
N LEU A 84 -9.41 -12.81 -13.63
CA LEU A 84 -10.78 -12.68 -14.11
C LEU A 84 -11.66 -13.74 -13.43
N GLY A 85 -12.94 -13.42 -13.22
CA GLY A 85 -13.94 -14.37 -12.76
C GLY A 85 -14.06 -14.49 -11.23
N GLY A 86 -13.74 -13.43 -10.50
CA GLY A 86 -14.06 -13.33 -9.08
C GLY A 86 -13.13 -14.09 -8.13
N VAL A 87 -11.83 -14.14 -8.46
CA VAL A 87 -10.81 -14.65 -7.53
C VAL A 87 -10.52 -13.60 -6.46
N ARG A 88 -10.53 -14.03 -5.19
CA ARG A 88 -10.17 -13.18 -4.07
C ARG A 88 -8.66 -13.00 -4.00
N HIS A 89 -8.20 -11.76 -4.15
CA HIS A 89 -6.78 -11.48 -4.22
C HIS A 89 -6.43 -10.15 -3.55
N PHE A 90 -5.18 -10.05 -3.11
CA PHE A 90 -4.56 -8.84 -2.62
C PHE A 90 -4.36 -7.85 -3.77
N PHE A 91 -4.77 -6.59 -3.60
CA PHE A 91 -4.66 -5.59 -4.67
C PHE A 91 -4.07 -4.26 -4.22
N SER A 92 -4.00 -3.99 -2.90
CA SER A 92 -3.52 -2.72 -2.40
C SER A 92 -3.11 -2.79 -0.93
N TYR A 93 -2.13 -1.98 -0.56
CA TYR A 93 -1.78 -1.73 0.84
C TYR A 93 -1.73 -0.23 1.12
N GLU A 94 -2.02 0.15 2.36
CA GLU A 94 -1.90 1.52 2.84
C GLU A 94 -1.13 1.56 4.16
N TYR A 95 -0.27 2.56 4.32
CA TYR A 95 0.52 2.75 5.53
C TYR A 95 0.60 4.22 5.92
N VAL A 96 0.16 4.56 7.14
CA VAL A 96 0.05 5.94 7.65
C VAL A 96 0.87 6.22 8.93
N GLY A 97 1.91 5.41 9.20
CA GLY A 97 2.94 5.76 10.19
C GLY A 97 2.62 5.50 11.66
N ALA A 98 1.57 4.75 11.97
CA ALA A 98 1.44 4.13 13.28
C ALA A 98 2.16 2.77 13.29
N PRO A 99 2.68 2.28 14.44
CA PRO A 99 3.34 0.98 14.53
C PRO A 99 2.51 -0.14 13.89
N PRO A 100 3.15 -1.16 13.27
CA PRO A 100 4.59 -1.37 13.16
C PRO A 100 5.28 -0.38 12.20
N GLU A 101 6.56 -0.10 12.44
CA GLU A 101 7.34 0.73 11.52
C GLU A 101 7.77 -0.09 10.30
N PHE A 102 7.46 0.41 9.11
CA PHE A 102 7.87 -0.20 7.84
C PHE A 102 8.74 0.74 7.03
N ALA A 103 9.60 0.15 6.19
CA ALA A 103 10.35 0.84 5.18
C ALA A 103 10.09 0.24 3.79
N THR A 104 10.31 1.04 2.76
CA THR A 104 10.34 0.53 1.38
C THR A 104 11.63 -0.23 1.09
N ASP A 105 11.65 -0.93 -0.05
CA ASP A 105 12.86 -1.57 -0.61
C ASP A 105 14.05 -0.62 -0.81
N ARG A 106 13.77 0.68 -0.92
CA ARG A 106 14.78 1.76 -1.04
C ARG A 106 15.00 2.55 0.24
N GLY A 107 14.45 2.09 1.36
CA GLY A 107 14.70 2.64 2.69
C GLY A 107 13.88 3.89 3.04
N ILE A 108 12.85 4.23 2.26
CA ILE A 108 11.91 5.30 2.59
C ILE A 108 10.96 4.82 3.68
N ARG A 109 10.74 5.68 4.68
CA ARG A 109 9.83 5.42 5.80
C ARG A 109 8.95 6.63 6.04
N ILE A 110 7.93 6.47 6.87
CA ILE A 110 7.16 7.61 7.36
C ILE A 110 8.08 8.52 8.18
N GLY A 111 8.04 9.83 7.88
CA GLY A 111 8.96 10.82 8.42
C GLY A 111 10.25 11.02 7.60
N SER A 112 10.50 10.22 6.55
CA SER A 112 11.54 10.54 5.57
C SER A 112 11.20 11.86 4.87
N THR A 113 12.23 12.61 4.50
CA THR A 113 12.05 13.88 3.79
C THR A 113 11.73 13.68 2.31
N VAL A 114 11.11 14.67 1.68
CA VAL A 114 10.93 14.72 0.22
C VAL A 114 12.27 14.62 -0.50
N ALA A 115 13.33 15.25 0.02
CA ALA A 115 14.67 15.11 -0.56
C ALA A 115 15.18 13.66 -0.56
N GLU A 116 14.92 12.90 0.51
CA GLU A 116 15.25 11.47 0.57
C GLU A 116 14.39 10.65 -0.39
N LEU A 117 13.09 10.94 -0.46
CA LEU A 117 12.14 10.30 -1.39
C LEU A 117 12.58 10.49 -2.85
N GLU A 118 12.90 11.73 -3.24
CA GLU A 118 13.41 12.06 -4.57
C GLU A 118 14.77 11.40 -4.85
N ALA A 119 15.65 11.29 -3.85
CA ALA A 119 16.92 10.58 -4.01
C ALA A 119 16.74 9.07 -4.23
N ALA A 120 15.71 8.46 -3.62
CA ALA A 120 15.43 7.03 -3.72
C ALA A 120 14.67 6.64 -5.00
N TYR A 121 13.68 7.44 -5.40
CA TYR A 121 12.75 7.12 -6.50
C TYR A 121 12.84 8.04 -7.71
N GLY A 122 13.52 9.19 -7.58
CA GLY A 122 13.59 10.22 -8.61
C GLY A 122 14.00 9.69 -9.98
N GLY A 123 13.36 10.24 -11.01
CA GLY A 123 13.51 9.79 -12.38
C GLY A 123 12.20 9.89 -13.15
N PRO A 124 12.12 9.29 -14.35
CA PRO A 124 10.97 9.46 -15.25
C PRO A 124 9.68 8.79 -14.77
N ARG A 125 9.76 7.91 -13.76
CA ARG A 125 8.61 7.18 -13.18
C ARG A 125 8.13 7.78 -11.86
N PHE A 126 8.83 8.80 -11.35
CA PHE A 126 8.49 9.46 -10.10
C PHE A 126 7.79 10.78 -10.40
N GLU A 127 6.71 11.04 -9.68
CA GLU A 127 5.99 12.30 -9.72
C GLU A 127 5.73 12.79 -8.29
N LEU A 128 5.88 14.09 -8.09
CA LEU A 128 5.50 14.78 -6.86
C LEU A 128 4.79 16.07 -7.27
N ILE A 129 3.52 16.19 -6.88
CA ILE A 129 2.65 17.33 -7.18
C ILE A 129 1.95 17.80 -5.92
N GLU A 130 1.41 19.01 -5.93
CA GLU A 130 0.45 19.43 -4.91
C GLU A 130 -0.83 18.59 -5.04
N SER A 131 -1.39 18.17 -3.90
CA SER A 131 -2.63 17.40 -3.90
C SER A 131 -3.76 18.27 -4.46
N PRO A 132 -4.55 17.75 -5.41
CA PRO A 132 -5.68 18.48 -5.98
C PRO A 132 -6.82 18.70 -4.96
N LEU A 133 -6.81 17.95 -3.85
CA LEU A 133 -7.80 18.04 -2.77
C LEU A 133 -7.38 19.04 -1.68
N ASP A 134 -6.07 19.17 -1.45
CA ASP A 134 -5.49 20.11 -0.49
C ASP A 134 -4.10 20.56 -0.97
N PRO A 135 -3.95 21.80 -1.49
CA PRO A 135 -2.65 22.30 -1.96
C PRO A 135 -1.56 22.38 -0.88
N ALA A 136 -1.92 22.27 0.41
CA ALA A 136 -0.94 22.21 1.49
C ALA A 136 -0.26 20.83 1.61
N VAL A 137 -0.75 19.80 0.93
CA VAL A 137 -0.25 18.42 0.98
C VAL A 137 0.39 18.07 -0.35
N GLY A 138 1.53 17.39 -0.34
CA GLY A 138 2.10 16.83 -1.57
C GLY A 138 1.57 15.42 -1.83
N PHE A 139 1.21 15.11 -3.06
CA PHE A 139 0.94 13.76 -3.55
C PHE A 139 2.15 13.26 -4.33
N TRP A 140 2.70 12.12 -3.92
CA TRP A 140 3.82 11.49 -4.62
C TRP A 140 3.38 10.15 -5.21
N SER A 141 4.00 9.78 -6.33
CA SER A 141 3.81 8.47 -6.94
C SER A 141 5.09 7.95 -7.57
N TYR A 142 5.19 6.63 -7.67
CA TYR A 142 6.29 5.93 -8.32
C TYR A 142 5.75 4.73 -9.10
N ASP A 143 6.02 4.74 -10.41
CA ASP A 143 5.61 3.68 -11.35
C ASP A 143 4.10 3.37 -11.29
N LEU A 144 3.30 4.42 -11.13
CA LEU A 144 1.85 4.31 -10.94
C LEU A 144 1.18 3.73 -12.20
N ALA A 145 0.56 2.57 -12.03
CA ALA A 145 -0.26 1.89 -13.02
C ALA A 145 -1.62 1.54 -12.39
N GLU A 146 -2.55 0.96 -13.17
CA GLU A 146 -3.92 0.71 -12.69
C GLU A 146 -3.98 -0.19 -11.44
N TRP A 147 -3.08 -1.16 -11.32
CA TRP A 147 -3.08 -2.16 -10.24
C TRP A 147 -1.75 -2.31 -9.51
N THR A 148 -0.73 -1.54 -9.90
CA THR A 148 0.63 -1.59 -9.34
C THR A 148 1.20 -0.18 -9.22
N GLY A 149 2.39 -0.07 -8.65
CA GLY A 149 3.02 1.20 -8.34
C GLY A 149 2.84 1.58 -6.88
N MET A 150 3.57 2.60 -6.46
CA MET A 150 3.43 3.21 -5.14
C MET A 150 2.91 4.62 -5.26
N TRP A 151 2.23 5.07 -4.23
CA TRP A 151 1.79 6.43 -4.09
C TRP A 151 1.61 6.79 -2.62
N GLY A 152 1.44 8.06 -2.32
CA GLY A 152 1.15 8.49 -0.97
C GLY A 152 1.19 9.99 -0.84
N PHE A 153 1.26 10.43 0.41
CA PHE A 153 1.18 11.83 0.76
C PHE A 153 2.41 12.28 1.55
N THR A 154 2.70 13.57 1.41
CA THR A 154 3.73 14.32 2.12
C THR A 154 3.12 15.58 2.73
N THR A 155 3.72 16.15 3.76
CA THR A 155 3.24 17.40 4.38
C THR A 155 3.34 18.63 3.48
N GLY A 156 3.91 18.49 2.28
CA GLY A 156 4.03 19.48 1.22
C GLY A 156 5.03 18.99 0.17
N THR A 157 5.32 19.80 -0.85
CA THR A 157 6.23 19.43 -1.95
C THR A 157 7.66 19.92 -1.78
N ASP A 158 7.93 20.72 -0.74
CA ASP A 158 9.27 21.24 -0.46
C ASP A 158 10.22 20.12 -0.01
N PRO A 159 11.53 20.16 -0.33
CA PRO A 159 12.48 19.09 -0.01
C PRO A 159 12.60 18.73 1.48
N SER A 160 12.22 19.64 2.39
CA SER A 160 12.23 19.43 3.84
C SER A 160 10.92 18.85 4.39
N GLU A 161 9.86 18.83 3.59
CA GLU A 161 8.58 18.22 3.96
C GLU A 161 8.76 16.71 4.09
N ILE A 162 7.84 16.07 4.80
CA ILE A 162 8.00 14.67 5.21
C ILE A 162 6.92 13.79 4.61
N VAL A 163 7.29 12.54 4.32
CA VAL A 163 6.38 11.47 3.92
C VAL A 163 5.48 11.11 5.10
N VAL A 164 4.17 11.14 4.87
CA VAL A 164 3.13 10.81 5.88
C VAL A 164 2.29 9.60 5.51
N SER A 165 2.39 9.12 4.27
CA SER A 165 1.85 7.82 3.89
C SER A 165 2.64 7.15 2.76
N ILE A 166 2.62 5.82 2.76
CA ILE A 166 3.21 4.96 1.74
C ILE A 166 2.19 3.89 1.39
N ASN A 167 1.61 3.99 0.22
CA ASN A 167 0.59 3.09 -0.28
C ASN A 167 1.10 2.42 -1.57
N GLY A 168 0.47 1.31 -1.94
CA GLY A 168 0.80 0.64 -3.19
C GLY A 168 -0.39 -0.09 -3.77
N GLY A 169 -0.36 -0.26 -5.09
CA GLY A 169 -1.51 -0.77 -5.84
C GLY A 169 -2.60 0.28 -5.95
N ARG A 170 -3.84 -0.17 -6.12
CA ARG A 170 -4.99 0.71 -6.38
C ARG A 170 -5.68 1.17 -5.09
N GLY A 171 -5.91 2.47 -4.92
CA GLY A 171 -6.63 2.99 -3.75
C GLY A 171 -8.13 2.67 -3.78
N CYS A 172 -8.77 2.58 -2.62
CA CYS A 172 -10.23 2.67 -2.55
C CYS A 172 -10.66 4.14 -2.60
N GLY A 173 -11.70 4.46 -3.37
CA GLY A 173 -12.19 5.83 -3.56
C GLY A 173 -11.58 6.59 -4.74
N GLU A 174 -10.80 5.91 -5.59
CA GLU A 174 -10.33 6.41 -6.89
C GLU A 174 -11.39 6.34 -8.00
#